data_AF-A0A024UTX2-F1
#
_entry.id   AF-A0A024UTX2-F1
#
_cell.length_a   1.000
_cell.length_b   1.000
_cell.length_c   1.000
_cell.angle_alpha   90.00
_cell.angle_beta   90.00
_cell.angle_gamma   90.00
#
_symmetry.space_group_name_H-M   'P 1'
#
loop_
_entity.id
_entity.type
_entity.pdbx_description
1 polymer ?
#
loop_
_entity_poly.entity_id
_entity_poly.type
_entity_poly.pdbx_seq_one_letter_code
_entity_poly.pdbx_strand_id
1 'polypeptide(L)'
;MAGISALKRKRQHNEDEKLNHTASVQFTREIKKIKAFEIQKVVKTLSKDPQNAKLAATVELLKNVDVAHIARRAMLSLGLDPPEIKKAKSSNNTLVDNTAMLALESTFLKHKRLSPLLNTWKTKATERADKLFREENVLLKQARENSKQQTPTSRRGASASESMFLGSLSGLGESSGFEDDIAEFLGENHKKNRPGQRARKQKALMEEQRKTGKVPAPTIPRGTSKFGPSSRTAAERPPRPSTTQGKIRPPRPGSTQGSNRHQHRRATLEQTGDRAAAPRRPPPAAAQTSRRETAEDKSHHPSWAAKQAQKDKEKVAIHAYAGKKVVFDD
;
A
#
# COMPACT_ATOMS: atom_id res chain seq x y z
N MET A 1 40.04 16.99 -28.53
CA MET A 1 39.64 15.67 -27.99
C MET A 1 38.98 15.87 -26.61
N ALA A 2 37.72 16.30 -26.56
CA ALA A 2 37.00 16.49 -25.31
C ALA A 2 36.23 15.20 -24.97
N GLY A 3 36.74 14.44 -24.01
CA GLY A 3 36.09 13.24 -23.50
C GLY A 3 34.85 13.63 -22.70
N ILE A 4 33.66 13.47 -23.30
CA ILE A 4 32.39 13.54 -22.58
C ILE A 4 32.31 12.28 -21.73
N SER A 5 32.87 12.35 -20.52
CA SER A 5 32.72 11.35 -19.48
C SER A 5 31.23 11.25 -19.16
N ALA A 6 30.56 10.25 -19.75
CA ALA A 6 29.20 9.87 -19.46
C ALA A 6 29.13 9.38 -18.01
N LEU A 7 29.08 10.30 -17.06
CA LEU A 7 28.69 10.02 -15.69
C LEU A 7 27.30 9.40 -15.77
N LYS A 8 27.24 8.08 -15.62
CA LYS A 8 26.02 7.30 -15.38
C LYS A 8 25.40 7.84 -14.10
N ARG A 9 24.62 8.92 -14.21
CA ARG A 9 23.73 9.37 -13.15
C ARG A 9 22.78 8.21 -12.91
N LYS A 10 22.93 7.57 -11.75
CA LYS A 10 22.06 6.52 -11.25
C LYS A 10 20.67 7.14 -11.18
N ARG A 11 19.83 6.90 -12.20
CA ARG A 11 18.45 7.34 -12.20
C ARG A 11 17.83 6.78 -10.94
N GLN A 12 17.33 7.66 -10.07
CA GLN A 12 16.54 7.22 -8.95
C GLN A 12 15.24 6.68 -9.55
N HIS A 13 15.17 5.36 -9.69
CA HIS A 13 13.94 4.71 -10.11
C HIS A 13 12.87 5.00 -9.07
N ASN A 14 11.77 5.60 -9.52
CA ASN A 14 10.60 5.78 -8.68
C ASN A 14 10.13 4.40 -8.21
N GLU A 15 9.59 4.31 -6.99
CA GLU A 15 9.08 3.05 -6.43
C GLU A 15 8.00 2.43 -7.36
N ASP A 16 7.25 3.28 -8.06
CA ASP A 16 6.25 2.86 -9.07
C ASP A 16 6.89 2.15 -10.25
N GLU A 17 8.02 2.64 -10.76
CA GLU A 17 8.74 2.01 -11.86
C GLU A 17 9.29 0.64 -11.45
N LYS A 18 9.77 0.52 -10.21
CA LYS A 18 10.24 -0.77 -9.67
C LYS A 18 9.09 -1.76 -9.53
N LEU A 19 7.93 -1.30 -9.05
CA LEU A 19 6.73 -2.10 -8.88
C LEU A 19 6.22 -2.59 -10.24
N ASN A 20 6.11 -1.70 -11.23
CA ASN A 20 5.68 -2.02 -12.59
C ASN A 20 6.67 -2.96 -13.29
N HIS A 21 7.98 -2.72 -13.17
CA HIS A 21 8.99 -3.62 -13.74
C HIS A 21 8.90 -5.02 -13.12
N THR A 22 8.78 -5.09 -11.80
CA THR A 22 8.67 -6.38 -11.09
C THR A 22 7.40 -7.13 -11.50
N ALA A 23 6.26 -6.43 -11.61
CA ALA A 23 5.01 -7.00 -12.10
C ALA A 23 5.19 -7.54 -13.53
N SER A 24 5.72 -6.72 -14.43
CA SER A 24 5.94 -7.06 -15.84
C SER A 24 6.78 -8.31 -16.00
N VAL A 25 7.90 -8.41 -15.27
CA VAL A 25 8.80 -9.58 -15.30
C VAL A 25 8.08 -10.83 -14.80
N GLN A 26 7.31 -10.73 -13.72
CA GLN A 26 6.57 -11.86 -13.17
C GLN A 26 5.46 -12.34 -14.11
N PHE A 27 4.64 -11.42 -14.64
CA PHE A 27 3.61 -11.73 -15.62
C PHE A 27 4.22 -12.39 -16.87
N THR A 28 5.28 -11.80 -17.43
CA THR A 28 5.96 -12.34 -18.61
C THR A 28 6.46 -13.77 -18.37
N ARG A 29 7.05 -14.05 -17.20
CA ARG A 29 7.55 -15.39 -16.84
C ARG A 29 6.41 -16.40 -16.72
N GLU A 30 5.33 -16.07 -16.03
CA GLU A 30 4.20 -17.00 -15.88
C GLU A 30 3.44 -17.20 -17.20
N ILE A 31 3.23 -16.15 -17.99
CA ILE A 31 2.58 -16.27 -19.31
C ILE A 31 3.42 -17.17 -20.24
N LYS A 32 4.76 -17.07 -20.22
CA LYS A 32 5.63 -18.00 -20.98
C LYS A 32 5.43 -19.46 -20.58
N LYS A 33 5.32 -19.73 -19.27
CA LYS A 33 5.07 -21.10 -18.77
C LYS A 33 3.70 -21.62 -19.21
N ILE A 34 2.67 -20.78 -19.13
CA ILE A 34 1.31 -21.13 -19.57
C ILE A 34 1.30 -21.38 -21.09
N LYS A 35 1.95 -20.51 -21.87
CA LYS A 35 2.09 -20.64 -23.33
C LYS A 35 2.75 -21.97 -23.70
N ALA A 36 3.87 -22.30 -23.08
CA ALA A 36 4.57 -23.56 -23.33
C ALA A 36 3.70 -24.78 -22.96
N PHE A 37 2.99 -24.72 -21.83
CA PHE A 37 2.10 -25.80 -21.39
C PHE A 37 0.93 -26.02 -22.36
N GLU A 38 0.26 -24.95 -22.81
CA GLU A 38 -0.84 -25.06 -23.77
C GLU A 38 -0.37 -25.60 -25.12
N ILE A 39 0.79 -25.13 -25.62
CA ILE A 39 1.39 -25.68 -26.85
C ILE A 39 1.67 -27.17 -26.69
N GLN A 40 2.31 -27.59 -25.59
CA GLN A 40 2.59 -29.01 -25.34
C GLN A 40 1.32 -29.86 -25.29
N LYS A 41 0.26 -29.34 -24.65
CA LYS A 41 -1.04 -30.01 -24.57
C LYS A 41 -1.64 -30.22 -25.96
N VAL A 42 -1.68 -29.18 -26.80
CA VAL A 42 -2.24 -29.28 -28.17
C VAL A 42 -1.36 -30.17 -29.06
N VAL A 43 -0.04 -30.08 -28.96
CA VAL A 43 0.88 -30.94 -29.72
C VAL A 43 0.70 -32.41 -29.33
N LYS A 44 0.51 -32.72 -28.03
CA LYS A 44 0.25 -34.09 -27.56
C LYS A 44 -1.10 -34.64 -28.05
N THR A 45 -2.09 -33.78 -28.30
CA THR A 45 -3.34 -34.20 -28.95
C THR A 45 -3.16 -34.38 -30.45
N LEU A 46 -2.40 -33.49 -31.10
CA LEU A 46 -2.10 -33.57 -32.53
C LEU A 46 -1.27 -34.81 -32.88
N SER A 47 -0.39 -35.28 -31.98
CA SER A 47 0.37 -36.51 -32.19
C SER A 47 -0.50 -37.77 -32.22
N LYS A 48 -1.74 -37.71 -31.69
CA LYS A 48 -2.72 -38.79 -31.79
C LYS A 48 -3.49 -38.71 -33.10
N ASP A 49 -3.85 -37.49 -33.51
CA ASP A 49 -4.62 -37.22 -34.74
C ASP A 49 -3.90 -36.20 -35.64
N PRO A 50 -2.88 -36.63 -36.42
CA PRO A 50 -2.05 -35.71 -37.21
C PRO A 50 -2.81 -34.94 -38.30
N GLN A 51 -3.93 -35.49 -38.77
CA GLN A 51 -4.76 -34.90 -39.84
C GLN A 51 -5.70 -33.79 -39.35
N ASN A 52 -5.72 -33.46 -38.05
CA ASN A 52 -6.62 -32.46 -37.51
C ASN A 52 -6.10 -31.02 -37.76
N ALA A 53 -6.50 -30.45 -38.90
CA ALA A 53 -6.12 -29.10 -39.32
C ALA A 53 -6.45 -28.00 -38.30
N LYS A 54 -7.53 -28.16 -37.50
CA LYS A 54 -7.91 -27.19 -36.46
C LYS A 54 -6.88 -27.15 -35.32
N LEU A 55 -6.38 -28.31 -34.91
CA LEU A 55 -5.33 -28.39 -33.88
C LEU A 55 -4.01 -27.81 -34.40
N ALA A 56 -3.65 -28.07 -35.65
CA ALA A 56 -2.47 -27.46 -36.27
C ALA A 56 -2.56 -25.91 -36.28
N ALA A 57 -3.71 -25.35 -36.70
CA ALA A 57 -3.94 -23.90 -36.71
C ALA A 57 -3.87 -23.29 -35.29
N THR A 58 -4.39 -23.97 -34.27
CA THR A 58 -4.29 -23.49 -32.88
C THR A 58 -2.86 -23.51 -32.34
N VAL A 59 -2.02 -24.47 -32.74
CA VAL A 59 -0.58 -24.45 -32.40
C VAL A 59 0.12 -23.25 -33.03
N GLU A 60 -0.18 -22.95 -34.29
CA GLU A 60 0.39 -21.80 -34.99
C GLU A 60 -0.05 -20.48 -34.34
N LEU A 61 -1.36 -20.34 -34.03
CA LEU A 61 -1.90 -19.21 -33.30
C LEU A 61 -1.18 -19.05 -31.95
N LEU A 62 -1.07 -20.12 -31.16
CA LEU A 62 -0.37 -20.11 -29.88
C LEU A 62 1.10 -19.71 -30.04
N LYS A 63 1.81 -20.14 -31.09
CA LYS A 63 3.21 -19.71 -31.33
C LYS A 63 3.30 -18.20 -31.56
N ASN A 64 2.35 -17.62 -32.30
CA ASN A 64 2.33 -16.22 -32.69
C ASN A 64 1.86 -15.26 -31.58
N VAL A 65 1.35 -15.78 -30.46
CA VAL A 65 0.93 -14.96 -29.32
C VAL A 65 2.08 -14.15 -28.72
N ASP A 66 1.93 -12.82 -28.72
CA ASP A 66 2.86 -11.90 -28.05
C ASP A 66 2.66 -11.91 -26.53
N VAL A 67 3.60 -12.55 -25.83
CA VAL A 67 3.65 -12.60 -24.37
C VAL A 67 3.70 -11.21 -23.76
N ALA A 68 4.43 -10.27 -24.37
CA ALA A 68 4.57 -8.91 -23.85
C ALA A 68 3.26 -8.13 -23.97
N HIS A 69 2.49 -8.35 -25.03
CA HIS A 69 1.14 -7.80 -25.16
C HIS A 69 0.21 -8.30 -24.04
N ILE A 70 0.16 -9.62 -23.78
CA ILE A 70 -0.67 -10.18 -22.71
C ILE A 70 -0.24 -9.67 -21.33
N ALA A 71 1.08 -9.61 -21.08
CA ALA A 71 1.59 -9.07 -19.82
C ALA A 71 1.20 -7.59 -19.61
N ARG A 72 1.25 -6.77 -20.68
CA ARG A 72 0.76 -5.39 -20.64
C ARG A 72 -0.73 -5.32 -20.37
N ARG A 73 -1.54 -6.12 -21.04
CA ARG A 73 -3.00 -6.18 -20.82
C ARG A 73 -3.34 -6.61 -19.39
N ALA A 74 -2.59 -7.56 -18.83
CA ALA A 74 -2.71 -7.96 -17.42
C ALA A 74 -2.41 -6.79 -16.48
N MET A 75 -1.32 -6.05 -16.70
CA MET A 75 -0.97 -4.88 -15.88
C MET A 75 -2.01 -3.76 -16.00
N LEU A 76 -2.49 -3.46 -17.20
CA LEU A 76 -3.54 -2.46 -17.44
C LEU A 76 -4.83 -2.82 -16.71
N SER A 77 -5.20 -4.11 -16.64
CA SER A 77 -6.37 -4.56 -15.88
C SER A 77 -6.25 -4.31 -14.35
N LEU A 78 -5.04 -4.06 -13.87
CA LEU A 78 -4.73 -3.72 -12.48
C LEU A 78 -4.57 -2.22 -12.25
N GLY A 79 -4.70 -1.39 -13.29
CA GLY A 79 -4.40 0.03 -13.22
C GLY A 79 -2.91 0.35 -13.10
N LEU A 80 -2.04 -0.63 -13.37
CA LEU A 80 -0.60 -0.40 -13.45
C LEU A 80 -0.27 0.02 -14.87
N ASP A 81 0.25 1.24 -15.04
CA ASP A 81 0.63 1.75 -16.35
C ASP A 81 2.01 1.19 -16.74
N PRO A 82 2.08 0.21 -17.67
CA PRO A 82 3.38 -0.31 -18.09
C PRO A 82 4.19 0.81 -18.73
N PRO A 83 5.51 0.91 -18.45
CA PRO A 83 6.32 1.93 -19.08
C PRO A 83 6.15 1.84 -20.59
N GLU A 84 5.73 2.93 -21.22
CA GLU A 84 5.62 3.00 -22.67
C GLU A 84 6.98 2.64 -23.26
N ILE A 85 7.10 1.40 -23.74
CA ILE A 85 8.27 0.96 -24.46
C ILE A 85 8.17 1.73 -25.77
N LYS A 86 8.89 2.86 -25.86
CA LYS A 86 8.85 3.88 -26.93
C LYS A 86 9.05 3.36 -28.36
N LYS A 87 9.13 2.05 -28.58
CA LYS A 87 9.34 1.42 -29.88
C LYS A 87 8.65 0.06 -29.92
N ALA A 88 7.36 0.07 -30.16
CA ALA A 88 6.79 -0.90 -31.06
C ALA A 88 5.92 -0.10 -32.01
N LYS A 89 6.46 0.14 -33.22
CA LYS A 89 5.73 0.72 -34.34
C LYS A 89 4.49 -0.15 -34.51
N SER A 90 3.35 0.29 -33.98
CA SER A 90 2.10 -0.45 -33.96
C SER A 90 1.75 -0.74 -35.42
N SER A 91 1.88 -2.00 -35.81
CA SER A 91 1.36 -2.50 -37.07
C SER A 91 -0.16 -2.47 -36.97
N ASN A 92 -0.76 -1.31 -37.26
CA ASN A 92 -2.20 -1.04 -37.20
C ASN A 92 -3.04 -1.83 -38.24
N ASN A 93 -2.54 -2.93 -38.81
CA ASN A 93 -3.09 -3.46 -40.06
C ASN A 93 -3.73 -4.85 -40.02
N THR A 94 -4.12 -5.38 -38.85
CA THR A 94 -4.85 -6.67 -38.78
C THR A 94 -5.99 -6.57 -37.77
N LEU A 95 -7.06 -5.86 -38.14
CA LEU A 95 -8.26 -5.72 -37.30
C LEU A 95 -9.13 -6.99 -37.28
N VAL A 96 -9.08 -7.80 -38.35
CA VAL A 96 -10.03 -8.91 -38.59
C VAL A 96 -9.60 -10.23 -37.94
N ASP A 97 -8.30 -10.50 -37.82
CA ASP A 97 -7.78 -11.70 -37.12
C ASP A 97 -7.77 -11.56 -35.58
N ASN A 98 -8.17 -10.39 -35.06
CA ASN A 98 -8.09 -10.10 -33.64
C ASN A 98 -9.10 -10.88 -32.80
N THR A 99 -10.22 -11.37 -33.34
CA THR A 99 -11.25 -12.00 -32.50
C THR A 99 -10.75 -13.29 -31.84
N ALA A 100 -10.10 -14.18 -32.59
CA ALA A 100 -9.51 -15.41 -32.09
C ALA A 100 -8.35 -15.12 -31.12
N MET A 101 -7.52 -14.12 -31.44
CA MET A 101 -6.43 -13.66 -30.57
C MET A 101 -6.95 -13.10 -29.25
N LEU A 102 -7.96 -12.22 -29.28
CA LEU A 102 -8.61 -11.66 -28.10
C LEU A 102 -9.26 -12.73 -27.23
N ALA A 103 -9.92 -13.72 -27.84
CA ALA A 103 -10.45 -14.86 -27.12
C ALA A 103 -9.34 -15.61 -26.39
N LEU A 104 -8.22 -15.88 -27.06
CA LEU A 104 -7.04 -16.53 -26.50
C LEU A 104 -6.40 -15.68 -25.39
N GLU A 105 -6.26 -14.37 -25.57
CA GLU A 105 -5.80 -13.48 -24.50
C GLU A 105 -6.70 -13.57 -23.25
N SER A 106 -8.02 -13.62 -23.46
CA SER A 106 -8.96 -13.77 -22.37
C SER A 106 -8.82 -15.11 -21.64
N THR A 107 -8.50 -16.20 -22.36
CA THR A 107 -8.25 -17.51 -21.72
C THR A 107 -6.96 -17.53 -20.93
N PHE A 108 -5.90 -16.87 -21.41
CA PHE A 108 -4.63 -16.71 -20.68
C PHE A 108 -4.82 -15.90 -19.40
N LEU A 109 -5.58 -14.80 -19.44
CA LEU A 109 -5.85 -13.97 -18.27
C LEU A 109 -6.71 -14.70 -17.22
N LYS A 110 -7.61 -15.58 -17.66
CA LYS A 110 -8.44 -16.44 -16.79
C LYS A 110 -7.74 -17.72 -16.34
N HIS A 111 -6.50 -17.95 -16.76
CA HIS A 111 -5.80 -19.19 -16.47
C HIS A 111 -5.57 -19.37 -14.96
N LYS A 112 -5.84 -20.57 -14.43
CA LYS A 112 -5.79 -20.89 -12.99
C LYS A 112 -4.45 -20.53 -12.33
N ARG A 113 -3.33 -20.69 -13.06
CA ARG A 113 -1.99 -20.34 -12.57
C ARG A 113 -1.74 -18.83 -12.49
N LEU A 114 -2.40 -18.03 -13.34
CA LEU A 114 -2.21 -16.59 -13.38
C LEU A 114 -3.10 -15.86 -12.36
N SER A 115 -4.28 -16.42 -12.06
CA SER A 115 -5.24 -15.88 -11.09
C SER A 115 -4.64 -15.48 -9.72
N PRO A 116 -3.87 -16.32 -8.99
CA PRO A 116 -3.28 -15.93 -7.72
C PRO A 116 -2.26 -14.79 -7.87
N LEU A 117 -1.55 -14.74 -9.00
CA LEU A 117 -0.60 -13.68 -9.30
C LEU A 117 -1.34 -12.36 -9.56
N LEU A 118 -2.42 -12.37 -10.35
CA LEU A 118 -3.29 -11.21 -10.55
C LEU A 118 -3.84 -10.67 -9.22
N ASN A 119 -4.33 -11.54 -8.35
CA ASN A 119 -4.84 -11.14 -7.03
C ASN A 119 -3.75 -10.50 -6.16
N THR A 120 -2.55 -11.08 -6.15
CA THR A 120 -1.40 -10.56 -5.40
C THR A 120 -0.98 -9.17 -5.91
N TRP A 121 -1.03 -8.95 -7.21
CA TRP A 121 -0.69 -7.66 -7.79
C TRP A 121 -1.83 -6.64 -7.67
N LYS A 122 -3.08 -7.09 -7.67
CA LYS A 122 -4.25 -6.26 -7.37
C LYS A 122 -4.16 -5.67 -5.97
N THR A 123 -3.84 -6.48 -4.96
CA THR A 123 -3.69 -5.97 -3.58
C THR A 123 -2.54 -4.98 -3.43
N LYS A 124 -1.41 -5.24 -4.10
CA LYS A 124 -0.26 -4.30 -4.12
C LYS A 124 -0.59 -2.99 -4.84
N ALA A 125 -1.32 -3.06 -5.96
CA ALA A 125 -1.76 -1.88 -6.70
C ALA A 125 -2.72 -1.04 -5.86
N THR A 126 -3.68 -1.67 -5.17
CA THR A 126 -4.60 -0.95 -4.27
C THR A 126 -3.88 -0.34 -3.07
N GLU A 127 -2.95 -1.06 -2.45
CA GLU A 127 -2.14 -0.53 -1.34
C GLU A 127 -1.31 0.67 -1.77
N ARG A 128 -0.77 0.63 -2.99
CA ARG A 128 -0.01 1.75 -3.56
C ARG A 128 -0.92 2.95 -3.86
N ALA A 129 -2.10 2.73 -4.43
CA ALA A 129 -3.08 3.79 -4.66
C ALA A 129 -3.49 4.45 -3.33
N ASP A 130 -3.80 3.66 -2.30
CA ASP A 130 -4.13 4.17 -0.96
C ASP A 130 -2.99 4.99 -0.35
N LYS A 131 -1.74 4.57 -0.56
CA LYS A 131 -0.56 5.31 -0.11
C LYS A 131 -0.45 6.66 -0.82
N LEU A 132 -0.62 6.70 -2.14
CA LEU A 132 -0.60 7.95 -2.91
C LEU A 132 -1.71 8.91 -2.46
N PHE A 133 -2.93 8.41 -2.26
CA PHE A 133 -4.04 9.21 -1.75
C PHE A 133 -3.75 9.78 -0.35
N ARG A 134 -3.07 9.03 0.52
CA ARG A 134 -2.68 9.53 1.85
C ARG A 134 -1.61 10.61 1.75
N GLU A 135 -0.59 10.41 0.91
CA GLU A 135 0.49 11.38 0.68
C GLU A 135 -0.06 12.69 0.11
N GLU A 136 -0.94 12.61 -0.89
CA GLU A 136 -1.62 13.76 -1.48
C GLU A 136 -2.48 14.52 -0.45
N ASN A 137 -3.26 13.80 0.36
CA ASN A 137 -4.06 14.41 1.42
C ASN A 137 -3.20 15.10 2.49
N VAL A 138 -2.00 14.59 2.78
CA VAL A 138 -1.05 15.25 3.70
C VAL A 138 -0.51 16.54 3.06
N LEU A 139 -0.14 16.50 1.78
CA LEU A 139 0.32 17.69 1.06
C LEU A 139 -0.76 18.77 0.96
N LEU A 140 -2.01 18.39 0.67
CA LEU A 140 -3.14 19.33 0.64
C LEU A 140 -3.39 19.96 2.01
N LYS A 141 -3.26 19.19 3.11
CA LYS A 141 -3.35 19.75 4.46
C LYS A 141 -2.22 20.72 4.76
N GLN A 142 -0.99 20.37 4.41
CA GLN A 142 0.17 21.26 4.57
C GLN A 142 0.01 22.56 3.75
N ALA A 143 -0.47 22.47 2.50
CA ALA A 143 -0.74 23.63 1.67
C ALA A 143 -1.80 24.56 2.28
N ARG A 144 -2.88 24.00 2.84
CA ARG A 144 -3.91 24.78 3.56
C ARG A 144 -3.37 25.44 4.83
N GLU A 145 -2.50 24.76 5.57
CA GLU A 145 -1.85 25.33 6.76
C GLU A 145 -0.87 26.46 6.38
N ASN A 146 -0.08 26.27 5.33
CA ASN A 146 0.85 27.28 4.82
C ASN A 146 0.11 28.52 4.29
N SER A 147 -1.00 28.33 3.58
CA SER A 147 -1.85 29.44 3.12
C SER A 147 -2.41 30.27 4.28
N LYS A 148 -2.85 29.63 5.37
CA LYS A 148 -3.32 30.33 6.58
C LYS A 148 -2.21 31.14 7.26
N GLN A 149 -0.96 30.69 7.18
CA GLN A 149 0.19 31.41 7.74
C GLN A 149 0.63 32.59 6.86
N GLN A 150 0.45 32.49 5.53
CA GLN A 150 0.83 33.53 4.58
C GLN A 150 -0.22 34.64 4.40
N THR A 151 -1.46 34.45 4.86
CA THR A 151 -2.39 35.56 5.09
C THR A 151 -2.23 36.03 6.54
N PRO A 152 -1.27 36.92 6.85
CA PRO A 152 -1.31 37.57 8.15
C PRO A 152 -2.66 38.26 8.21
N THR A 153 -3.37 37.99 9.31
CA THR A 153 -4.53 38.73 9.78
C THR A 153 -4.46 40.21 9.37
N SER A 154 -4.98 40.54 8.19
CA SER A 154 -5.44 41.88 7.86
C SER A 154 -6.74 42.06 8.63
N ARG A 155 -6.59 42.14 9.95
CA ARG A 155 -7.55 42.81 10.82
C ARG A 155 -7.50 44.26 10.41
N ARG A 156 -8.50 44.69 9.65
CA ARG A 156 -9.22 45.99 9.72
C ARG A 156 -9.61 46.42 8.32
N GLY A 157 -10.91 46.48 8.09
CA GLY A 157 -11.48 47.02 6.86
C GLY A 157 -12.90 46.54 6.65
N ALA A 158 -13.79 46.84 7.60
CA ALA A 158 -15.20 46.98 7.27
C ALA A 158 -15.32 48.24 6.40
N SER A 159 -14.98 48.13 5.11
CA SER A 159 -15.37 49.11 4.11
C SER A 159 -15.99 48.31 2.98
N ALA A 160 -17.32 48.38 2.92
CA ALA A 160 -18.09 48.04 1.75
C ALA A 160 -17.63 48.97 0.62
N SER A 161 -16.62 48.58 -0.15
CA SER A 161 -16.34 49.21 -1.44
C SER A 161 -17.23 48.53 -2.46
N GLU A 162 -18.42 49.11 -2.58
CA GLU A 162 -19.20 49.27 -3.79
C GLU A 162 -18.29 49.39 -5.03
N SER A 163 -17.94 48.25 -5.65
CA SER A 163 -17.37 48.24 -7.01
C SER A 163 -18.50 47.92 -7.99
N MET A 164 -19.38 48.90 -8.17
CA MET A 164 -20.05 49.08 -9.45
C MET A 164 -18.96 49.38 -10.50
N PHE A 165 -19.13 48.82 -11.70
CA PHE A 165 -18.28 49.01 -12.89
C PHE A 165 -17.01 48.16 -12.99
N LEU A 166 -17.21 46.89 -13.32
CA LEU A 166 -16.57 46.22 -14.47
C LEU A 166 -17.42 45.01 -14.87
N GLY A 167 -18.65 45.29 -15.29
CA GLY A 167 -19.39 44.41 -16.18
C GLY A 167 -18.92 44.68 -17.61
N SER A 168 -18.42 43.64 -18.28
CA SER A 168 -18.76 43.24 -19.66
C SER A 168 -17.64 42.41 -20.25
N LEU A 169 -17.99 41.22 -20.75
CA LEU A 169 -17.17 40.30 -21.55
C LEU A 169 -16.32 39.28 -20.77
N SER A 170 -16.96 38.37 -20.04
CA SER A 170 -16.81 36.95 -20.33
C SER A 170 -17.85 36.17 -19.53
N GLY A 171 -18.86 35.64 -20.22
CA GLY A 171 -19.92 34.85 -19.61
C GLY A 171 -19.36 33.58 -18.97
N LEU A 172 -19.39 33.52 -17.65
CA LEU A 172 -19.35 32.28 -16.90
C LEU A 172 -20.17 32.54 -15.64
N GLY A 173 -21.48 32.33 -15.80
CA GLY A 173 -22.47 32.57 -14.76
C GLY A 173 -22.14 31.81 -13.48
N GLU A 174 -22.46 32.45 -12.36
CA GLU A 174 -22.45 31.90 -11.01
C GLU A 174 -23.19 30.55 -10.98
N SER A 175 -22.41 29.48 -11.02
CA SER A 175 -22.89 28.11 -10.84
C SER A 175 -22.88 27.71 -9.35
N SER A 176 -23.30 28.61 -8.45
CA SER A 176 -23.38 28.32 -7.01
C SER A 176 -24.69 27.63 -6.59
N GLY A 177 -25.45 27.09 -7.55
CA GLY A 177 -26.66 26.30 -7.30
C GLY A 177 -26.89 25.15 -8.29
N PHE A 178 -26.02 24.96 -9.28
CA PHE A 178 -26.24 23.98 -10.37
C PHE A 178 -25.53 22.63 -10.12
N GLU A 179 -24.68 22.54 -9.10
CA GLU A 179 -23.96 21.30 -8.78
C GLU A 179 -24.85 20.27 -8.07
N ASP A 180 -25.95 20.69 -7.45
CA ASP A 180 -27.00 19.79 -6.94
C ASP A 180 -27.95 19.30 -8.05
N ASP A 181 -28.22 20.10 -9.09
CA ASP A 181 -29.08 19.71 -10.22
C ASP A 181 -28.39 18.72 -11.20
N ILE A 182 -27.06 18.77 -11.31
CA ILE A 182 -26.29 17.79 -12.10
C ILE A 182 -26.28 16.40 -11.42
N ALA A 183 -26.32 16.36 -10.09
CA ALA A 183 -26.45 15.11 -9.33
C ALA A 183 -27.88 14.52 -9.44
N GLU A 184 -28.91 15.39 -9.49
CA GLU A 184 -30.29 14.98 -9.71
C GLU A 184 -30.54 14.44 -11.13
N PHE A 185 -29.88 15.00 -12.15
CA PHE A 185 -29.95 14.54 -13.54
C PHE A 185 -29.29 13.16 -13.78
N LEU A 186 -28.31 12.76 -12.95
CA LEU A 186 -27.66 11.44 -13.02
C LEU A 186 -28.46 10.33 -12.31
N GLY A 187 -29.67 10.62 -11.83
CA GLY A 187 -30.57 9.61 -11.25
C GLY A 187 -30.10 9.07 -9.90
N GLU A 188 -29.22 9.79 -9.20
CA GLU A 188 -28.87 9.46 -7.83
C GLU A 188 -30.06 9.81 -6.93
N ASN A 189 -31.00 8.88 -6.83
CA ASN A 189 -32.19 9.00 -5.99
C ASN A 189 -31.81 9.40 -4.56
N HIS A 190 -31.92 10.70 -4.25
CA HIS A 190 -31.75 11.24 -2.92
C HIS A 190 -32.78 10.60 -1.99
N LYS A 191 -32.37 9.52 -1.32
CA LYS A 191 -33.13 8.93 -0.21
C LYS A 191 -33.25 10.04 0.83
N LYS A 192 -34.44 10.65 0.93
CA LYS A 192 -34.79 11.66 1.95
C LYS A 192 -34.14 11.25 3.26
N ASN A 193 -33.19 12.07 3.73
CA ASN A 193 -32.41 11.78 4.92
C ASN A 193 -33.38 11.54 6.08
N ARG A 194 -33.54 10.26 6.47
CA ARG A 194 -34.39 9.90 7.61
C ARG A 194 -33.95 10.74 8.81
N PRO A 195 -34.87 11.45 9.49
CA PRO A 195 -34.55 12.23 10.67
C PRO A 195 -33.67 11.41 11.63
N GLY A 196 -32.51 11.96 11.98
CA GLY A 196 -31.54 11.30 12.86
C GLY A 196 -30.32 10.64 12.18
N GLN A 197 -30.24 10.54 10.84
CA GLN A 197 -28.98 10.07 10.19
C GLN A 197 -27.80 11.01 10.49
N ARG A 198 -28.02 12.33 10.43
CA ARG A 198 -27.00 13.33 10.73
C ARG A 198 -26.52 13.24 12.18
N ALA A 199 -27.44 12.98 13.12
CA ALA A 199 -27.12 12.78 14.52
C ALA A 199 -26.32 11.48 14.76
N ARG A 200 -26.66 10.38 14.06
CA ARG A 200 -25.88 9.12 14.13
C ARG A 200 -24.48 9.30 13.54
N LYS A 201 -24.36 10.03 12.42
CA LYS A 201 -23.06 10.35 11.80
C LYS A 201 -22.20 11.22 12.73
N GLN A 202 -22.79 12.22 13.38
CA GLN A 202 -22.10 13.03 14.38
C GLN A 202 -21.70 12.22 15.62
N LYS A 203 -22.55 11.31 16.10
CA LYS A 203 -22.25 10.44 17.24
C LYS A 203 -21.10 9.48 16.92
N ALA A 204 -21.10 8.86 15.74
CA ALA A 204 -20.02 7.99 15.28
C ALA A 204 -18.68 8.74 15.17
N LEU A 205 -18.70 9.96 14.61
CA LEU A 205 -17.52 10.82 14.54
C LEU A 205 -16.98 11.16 15.94
N MET A 206 -17.87 11.47 16.89
CA MET A 206 -17.46 11.79 18.26
C MET A 206 -16.86 10.57 18.99
N GLU A 207 -17.38 9.38 18.73
CA GLU A 207 -16.91 8.13 19.32
C GLU A 207 -15.57 7.67 18.72
N GLU A 208 -15.36 7.89 17.43
CA GLU A 208 -14.05 7.69 16.77
C GLU A 208 -13.01 8.65 17.36
N GLN A 209 -13.36 9.94 17.57
CA GLN A 209 -12.48 10.90 18.23
C GLN A 209 -12.12 10.47 19.66
N ARG A 210 -13.07 9.93 20.43
CA ARG A 210 -12.80 9.37 21.77
C ARG A 210 -11.86 8.16 21.72
N LYS A 211 -12.01 7.28 20.73
CA LYS A 211 -11.11 6.11 20.56
C LYS A 211 -9.70 6.49 20.14
N THR A 212 -9.52 7.59 19.41
CA THR A 212 -8.19 8.09 19.01
C THR A 212 -7.40 8.75 20.15
N GLY A 213 -7.93 8.82 21.37
CA GLY A 213 -7.23 9.29 22.57
C GLY A 213 -6.89 10.78 22.56
N LYS A 214 -7.29 11.52 21.53
CA LYS A 214 -7.06 12.95 21.41
C LYS A 214 -8.26 13.69 21.95
N VAL A 215 -8.35 13.75 23.29
CA VAL A 215 -9.37 14.54 23.99
C VAL A 215 -9.02 16.02 23.79
N PRO A 216 -9.78 16.82 23.01
CA PRO A 216 -9.63 18.26 23.06
C PRO A 216 -10.00 18.72 24.48
N ALA A 217 -9.14 19.54 25.09
CA ALA A 217 -9.37 20.09 26.42
C ALA A 217 -10.79 20.70 26.50
N PRO A 218 -11.52 20.50 27.61
CA PRO A 218 -12.88 21.01 27.75
C PRO A 218 -12.85 22.53 27.58
N THR A 219 -13.43 22.99 26.47
CA THR A 219 -13.69 24.40 26.27
C THR A 219 -14.83 24.75 27.21
N ILE A 220 -14.47 25.35 28.35
CA ILE A 220 -15.40 25.87 29.34
C ILE A 220 -16.38 26.80 28.59
N PRO A 221 -17.70 26.55 28.64
CA PRO A 221 -18.67 27.46 28.04
C PRO A 221 -18.59 28.79 28.79
N ARG A 222 -18.13 29.82 28.09
CA ARG A 222 -18.08 31.19 28.60
C ARG A 222 -19.52 31.68 28.70
N GLY A 223 -20.14 31.44 29.85
CA GLY A 223 -21.48 31.90 30.18
C GLY A 223 -21.56 33.41 30.04
N THR A 224 -22.58 33.86 29.34
CA THR A 224 -23.03 35.25 29.29
C THR A 224 -23.67 35.60 30.64
N SER A 225 -22.88 36.08 31.61
CA SER A 225 -23.42 36.69 32.83
C SER A 225 -23.87 38.12 32.52
N LYS A 226 -25.19 38.30 32.42
CA LYS A 226 -25.88 39.57 32.14
C LYS A 226 -26.20 40.39 33.41
N PHE A 227 -25.83 39.95 34.60
CA PHE A 227 -26.07 40.73 35.83
C PHE A 227 -24.93 40.55 36.83
N GLY A 228 -24.36 41.67 37.29
CA GLY A 228 -23.49 41.74 38.46
C GLY A 228 -24.28 41.58 39.77
N PRO A 229 -23.60 41.62 40.93
CA PRO A 229 -23.37 42.95 41.51
C PRO A 229 -22.02 43.16 42.23
N SER A 230 -21.62 44.43 42.23
CA SER A 230 -21.11 45.23 43.35
C SER A 230 -19.87 44.82 44.18
N SER A 231 -18.88 45.71 44.08
CA SER A 231 -18.07 46.34 45.15
C SER A 231 -17.35 45.47 46.20
N ARG A 232 -16.02 45.61 46.28
CA ARG A 232 -15.26 46.30 47.34
C ARG A 232 -13.76 46.09 47.11
N THR A 233 -13.06 47.18 46.80
CA THR A 233 -12.07 47.90 47.65
C THR A 233 -10.63 47.53 47.34
N ALA A 234 -9.87 48.57 47.02
CA ALA A 234 -8.44 48.61 46.81
C ALA A 234 -7.65 48.31 48.09
N ALA A 235 -6.48 47.68 47.95
CA ALA A 235 -5.28 48.02 48.70
C ALA A 235 -4.05 47.26 48.15
N GLU A 236 -2.97 48.02 47.96
CA GLU A 236 -1.55 47.66 48.16
C GLU A 236 -0.85 46.61 47.28
N ARG A 237 -0.05 47.16 46.34
CA ARG A 237 1.30 46.65 46.00
C ARG A 237 2.22 46.67 47.24
N PRO A 238 3.23 45.80 47.34
CA PRO A 238 4.61 46.22 47.02
C PRO A 238 5.46 45.06 46.40
N PRO A 239 6.81 45.09 46.39
CA PRO A 239 7.59 45.32 45.17
C PRO A 239 8.42 44.11 44.71
N ARG A 240 8.90 44.22 43.46
CA ARG A 240 9.98 43.42 42.86
C ARG A 240 11.28 43.54 43.67
N PRO A 241 12.07 42.47 43.74
CA PRO A 241 13.52 42.60 43.71
C PRO A 241 14.14 42.03 42.43
N SER A 242 15.20 42.71 42.04
CA SER A 242 16.05 42.53 40.87
C SER A 242 17.21 41.56 41.14
N THR A 243 17.84 41.11 40.03
CA THR A 243 19.25 40.66 39.93
C THR A 243 19.54 39.30 40.59
N THR A 244 20.06 38.28 39.88
CA THR A 244 21.51 38.10 39.72
C THR A 244 21.84 37.07 38.62
N GLN A 245 22.97 37.36 37.98
CA GLN A 245 23.77 36.68 36.97
C GLN A 245 23.90 35.15 37.10
N GLY A 246 24.14 34.48 35.95
CA GLY A 246 24.55 33.08 35.92
C GLY A 246 24.78 32.52 34.51
N LYS A 247 25.87 32.96 33.87
CA LYS A 247 26.54 32.22 32.78
C LYS A 247 26.80 30.78 33.23
N ILE A 248 26.60 29.79 32.35
CA ILE A 248 27.56 28.70 32.02
C ILE A 248 26.94 27.82 30.92
N ARG A 249 27.66 27.75 29.79
CA ARG A 249 27.69 26.71 28.76
C ARG A 249 29.19 26.47 28.50
N PRO A 250 29.65 25.36 27.89
CA PRO A 250 29.34 23.93 28.02
C PRO A 250 30.63 23.15 28.45
N PRO A 251 30.75 21.80 28.27
CA PRO A 251 31.31 21.33 26.99
C PRO A 251 30.74 20.00 26.44
N ARG A 252 30.86 19.83 25.12
CA ARG A 252 30.92 18.57 24.33
C ARG A 252 32.36 17.97 24.51
N PRO A 253 32.84 16.84 23.92
CA PRO A 253 32.27 15.78 23.06
C PRO A 253 32.78 14.33 23.37
N GLY A 254 32.33 13.34 22.58
CA GLY A 254 32.96 12.00 22.42
C GLY A 254 32.04 11.12 21.54
N SER A 255 32.34 10.60 20.34
CA SER A 255 33.55 10.18 19.61
C SER A 255 34.23 8.91 20.11
N THR A 256 33.80 7.76 19.57
CA THR A 256 34.62 6.54 19.28
C THR A 256 33.74 5.61 18.41
N GLN A 257 34.11 5.28 17.15
CA GLN A 257 34.91 4.09 16.75
C GLN A 257 34.47 2.82 17.50
N GLY A 258 34.07 1.71 16.89
CA GLY A 258 34.60 1.00 15.72
C GLY A 258 34.48 -0.50 16.08
N SER A 259 34.07 -1.36 15.15
CA SER A 259 34.87 -2.50 14.66
C SER A 259 34.23 -3.87 14.93
N ASN A 260 34.51 -4.77 13.99
CA ASN A 260 34.65 -6.24 14.07
C ASN A 260 33.42 -7.11 14.36
N ARG A 261 33.01 -8.03 13.47
CA ARG A 261 33.71 -9.18 12.84
C ARG A 261 34.04 -10.29 13.85
N HIS A 262 33.15 -11.28 13.95
CA HIS A 262 33.43 -12.65 14.40
C HIS A 262 32.46 -13.61 13.71
N GLN A 263 32.83 -14.15 12.54
CA GLN A 263 33.19 -15.56 12.33
C GLN A 263 33.52 -16.40 13.58
N HIS A 264 32.74 -17.47 13.78
CA HIS A 264 33.07 -18.80 14.33
C HIS A 264 32.01 -19.76 13.73
N ARG A 265 32.27 -20.80 12.92
CA ARG A 265 33.12 -22.01 13.03
C ARG A 265 32.85 -22.87 14.28
N ARG A 266 32.07 -23.95 14.13
CA ARG A 266 32.17 -25.27 14.82
C ARG A 266 31.12 -26.21 14.18
N ALA A 267 31.44 -27.24 13.41
CA ALA A 267 32.18 -28.49 13.67
C ALA A 267 31.47 -29.48 14.62
N THR A 268 30.96 -30.56 13.99
CA THR A 268 30.97 -31.99 14.40
C THR A 268 30.41 -32.43 15.75
N LEU A 269 29.40 -33.31 15.70
CA LEU A 269 29.38 -34.52 16.52
C LEU A 269 28.60 -35.64 15.82
N GLU A 270 29.30 -36.73 15.53
CA GLU A 270 28.72 -38.03 15.19
C GLU A 270 28.09 -38.65 16.44
N GLN A 271 26.95 -39.33 16.30
CA GLN A 271 26.71 -40.51 17.11
C GLN A 271 25.78 -41.51 16.42
N THR A 272 26.38 -42.68 16.24
CA THR A 272 25.88 -44.00 15.84
C THR A 272 24.65 -44.48 16.60
N GLY A 273 23.85 -45.36 15.99
CA GLY A 273 23.01 -46.27 16.76
C GLY A 273 21.86 -46.90 15.99
N ASP A 274 22.14 -47.99 15.27
CA ASP A 274 21.16 -48.98 14.83
C ASP A 274 20.34 -49.54 16.01
N ARG A 275 19.00 -49.59 15.87
CA ARG A 275 18.21 -50.72 16.37
C ARG A 275 16.83 -50.79 15.73
N ALA A 276 16.64 -51.82 14.91
CA ALA A 276 15.34 -52.31 14.49
C ALA A 276 14.58 -52.96 15.67
N ALA A 277 13.26 -52.74 15.76
CA ALA A 277 12.23 -53.79 15.96
C ALA A 277 10.86 -53.23 16.41
N ALA A 278 9.85 -53.52 15.58
CA ALA A 278 8.46 -53.87 15.89
C ALA A 278 7.45 -52.80 16.41
N PRO A 279 6.16 -52.91 15.98
CA PRO A 279 5.12 -51.90 16.21
C PRO A 279 4.37 -52.15 17.53
N ARG A 280 4.08 -51.08 18.27
CA ARG A 280 3.18 -51.12 19.43
C ARG A 280 1.98 -50.19 19.25
N ARG A 281 0.81 -50.77 19.53
CA ARG A 281 -0.56 -50.25 19.53
C ARG A 281 -0.70 -48.85 20.17
N PRO A 282 -1.71 -48.05 19.73
CA PRO A 282 -2.10 -46.82 20.42
C PRO A 282 -2.95 -47.10 21.66
N PRO A 283 -2.71 -46.43 22.81
CA PRO A 283 -3.66 -46.33 23.91
C PRO A 283 -4.62 -45.13 23.74
N PRO A 284 -5.78 -45.16 24.42
CA PRO A 284 -6.98 -44.41 24.06
C PRO A 284 -6.99 -42.95 24.51
N ALA A 285 -7.80 -42.17 23.79
CA ALA A 285 -8.17 -40.81 24.13
C ALA A 285 -8.89 -40.75 25.48
N ALA A 286 -8.32 -39.98 26.40
CA ALA A 286 -9.00 -39.47 27.58
C ALA A 286 -8.70 -37.97 27.73
N ALA A 287 -9.74 -37.27 28.17
CA ALA A 287 -9.92 -35.84 28.09
C ALA A 287 -9.10 -35.02 29.10
N GLN A 288 -9.25 -33.70 28.93
CA GLN A 288 -9.08 -32.62 29.90
C GLN A 288 -7.67 -32.00 29.98
N THR A 289 -7.57 -30.70 29.68
CA THR A 289 -7.58 -29.62 30.69
C THR A 289 -6.98 -28.32 30.14
N SER A 290 -7.62 -27.22 30.56
CA SER A 290 -7.08 -25.87 30.79
C SER A 290 -6.03 -25.30 29.85
N ARG A 291 -6.51 -24.33 29.05
CA ARG A 291 -6.00 -22.94 28.98
C ARG A 291 -4.77 -22.69 29.87
N ARG A 292 -3.59 -22.89 29.30
CA ARG A 292 -2.31 -22.49 29.90
C ARG A 292 -2.10 -21.00 29.58
N GLU A 293 -2.67 -20.14 30.42
CA GLU A 293 -2.21 -18.77 30.57
C GLU A 293 -0.77 -18.84 31.02
N THR A 294 0.14 -18.48 30.13
CA THR A 294 1.57 -18.36 30.45
C THR A 294 1.74 -17.09 31.26
N ALA A 295 2.38 -17.25 32.41
CA ALA A 295 2.68 -16.21 33.36
C ALA A 295 3.30 -14.99 32.66
N GLU A 296 2.82 -13.82 33.05
CA GLU A 296 3.36 -12.52 32.66
C GLU A 296 4.84 -12.43 33.05
N ASP A 297 5.70 -12.66 32.08
CA ASP A 297 7.12 -12.33 32.18
C ASP A 297 7.24 -10.80 32.06
N LYS A 298 7.13 -10.11 33.21
CA LYS A 298 7.15 -8.64 33.38
C LYS A 298 8.52 -8.01 33.09
N SER A 299 9.22 -8.46 32.05
CA SER A 299 10.55 -7.96 31.70
C SER A 299 10.70 -7.57 30.24
N HIS A 300 9.68 -7.79 29.40
CA HIS A 300 9.80 -7.50 27.98
C HIS A 300 8.65 -6.64 27.44
N HIS A 301 9.02 -5.48 26.92
CA HIS A 301 8.10 -4.55 26.27
C HIS A 301 7.33 -5.27 25.14
N PRO A 302 6.04 -4.97 24.91
CA PRO A 302 5.20 -5.67 23.93
C PRO A 302 5.79 -5.69 22.50
N SER A 303 6.62 -4.72 22.16
CA SER A 303 7.36 -4.66 20.89
C SER A 303 8.44 -5.75 20.75
N TRP A 304 9.00 -6.25 21.84
CA TRP A 304 9.99 -7.33 21.82
C TRP A 304 9.33 -8.70 21.67
N ALA A 305 8.22 -8.92 22.38
CA ALA A 305 7.41 -10.13 22.25
C ALA A 305 6.89 -10.31 20.81
N ALA A 306 6.43 -9.23 20.17
CA ALA A 306 6.01 -9.25 18.76
C ALA A 306 7.14 -9.65 17.81
N LYS A 307 8.37 -9.19 18.07
CA LYS A 307 9.55 -9.49 17.24
C LYS A 307 10.02 -10.94 17.38
N GLN A 308 9.89 -11.54 18.57
CA GLN A 308 10.15 -12.97 18.77
C GLN A 308 9.11 -13.82 18.04
N ALA A 309 7.83 -13.49 18.18
CA ALA A 309 6.75 -14.21 17.50
C ALA A 309 6.91 -14.19 15.95
N GLN A 310 7.45 -13.11 15.37
CA GLN A 310 7.78 -13.07 13.94
C GLN A 310 8.97 -13.98 13.59
N LYS A 311 10.05 -13.96 14.38
CA LYS A 311 11.20 -14.84 14.15
C LYS A 311 10.85 -16.32 14.26
N ASP A 312 9.98 -16.69 15.21
CA ASP A 312 9.56 -18.07 15.36
C ASP A 312 8.67 -18.53 14.20
N LYS A 313 7.79 -17.66 13.69
CA LYS A 313 7.03 -17.94 12.45
C LYS A 313 7.92 -18.10 11.23
N GLU A 314 8.97 -17.28 11.10
CA GLU A 314 9.95 -17.40 10.02
C GLU A 314 10.79 -18.69 10.13
N LYS A 315 11.17 -19.11 11.34
CA LYS A 315 11.90 -20.37 11.55
C LYS A 315 11.05 -21.61 11.27
N VAL A 316 9.76 -21.61 11.61
CA VAL A 316 8.85 -22.72 11.31
C VAL A 316 8.56 -22.81 9.80
N ALA A 317 8.53 -21.68 9.08
CA ALA A 317 8.37 -21.66 7.63
C ALA A 317 9.57 -22.23 6.86
N ILE A 318 10.75 -22.30 7.50
CA ILE A 318 11.93 -22.99 6.99
C ILE A 318 12.01 -24.36 7.70
N HIS A 319 11.00 -25.20 7.51
CA HIS A 319 11.20 -26.62 7.72
C HIS A 319 12.28 -27.07 6.73
N ALA A 320 13.42 -27.52 7.28
CA ALA A 320 14.49 -28.13 6.53
C ALA A 320 13.87 -29.16 5.58
N TYR A 321 14.14 -28.99 4.28
CA TYR A 321 13.68 -29.91 3.24
C TYR A 321 14.11 -31.33 3.60
N ALA A 322 13.20 -32.13 4.16
CA ALA A 322 13.38 -33.55 4.44
C ALA A 322 13.21 -34.39 3.16
N GLY A 323 13.75 -33.91 2.04
CA GLY A 323 13.79 -34.65 0.79
C GLY A 323 14.93 -35.66 0.84
N LYS A 324 14.63 -36.94 0.65
CA LYS A 324 15.65 -37.98 0.40
C LYS A 324 16.45 -37.57 -0.84
N LYS A 325 17.76 -37.39 -0.69
CA LYS A 325 18.66 -37.23 -1.85
C LYS A 325 18.61 -38.53 -2.66
N VAL A 326 18.15 -38.42 -3.90
CA VAL A 326 18.32 -39.48 -4.89
C VAL A 326 19.73 -39.31 -5.45
N VAL A 327 20.60 -40.27 -5.16
CA VAL A 327 21.89 -40.42 -5.84
C VAL A 327 21.63 -41.34 -7.04
N PHE A 328 22.07 -40.91 -8.22
CA PHE A 328 22.10 -41.78 -9.39
C PHE A 328 23.46 -42.46 -9.37
N ASP A 329 23.48 -43.78 -9.20
CA ASP A 329 24.69 -44.60 -9.33
C ASP A 329 25.01 -44.75 -10.83
N ASP A 330 26.24 -44.39 -11.20
CA ASP A 330 26.91 -44.71 -12.48
C ASP A 330 27.60 -46.08 -12.36
#